data_AF-A1HLR2-F1
#
_entry.id   AF-A1HLR2-F1
#
_cell.length_a   1.000
_cell.length_b   1.000
_cell.length_c   1.000
_cell.angle_alpha   90.00
_cell.angle_beta   90.00
_cell.angle_gamma   90.00
#
_symmetry.space_group_name_H-M   'P 1'
#
loop_
_entity.id
_entity.type
_entity.pdbx_description
1 polymer ?
#
loop_
_entity_poly.entity_id
_entity_poly.type
_entity_poly.pdbx_seq_one_letter_code
_entity_poly.pdbx_strand_id
1 'polypeptide(L)'
;MDFGLGKVLPVRIEEEMKNSYIDYAMSVIVMRALPDVRDGLKPVHRRILYAMHEAGMTPNKPYKKSARIVGEVLGKYHPHGDSSVYDAIVRMAQDFSTRYPLIDGHGNFGSVDGDAAAAMRYTEVRMSRIAEEMLADIDKDTVDFVPNYDESLKEPTVLPAKIPNLLVNGSAGIAVGMATNIPPHNLGEVVDALVMMIDNPEVSVKELMMAIKGPDFPTGGLILGRDGIKQAYTTGRGVIKMRAQARVEKMSSGKHRIVVTEIPYQVNKAKLVETIANLVRDKTIDGITDLRDESDRTGMRVVIELRRDVNADVILNQLYKHTQLQETFGVIMLALVDGRPRILNLRDMLHYYLEHQKDVIIRRTKFELEKARARAHILEGLKIALDHLDEVITTIRQSRTPEIARDALIAKFALSEKQAQAILDMRLQRLTGLEREKIEEEYKDVLETIEWLEAVLADERKVMGIIKDELLDVKKRFGDARRTVITSDVSKLEVEDLIANEDIVITITHQGYVKRLPVDTYRSQRRGGRGVTGMGTKEEDFVEHLFVATTHHNILFFTNKGRVYRLKGYELPDAGRTAKGSAIINLLPMEKDEKITAVIPIKDSAPTDISSWPPRRALSKRPSF
;
A
#
# COMPACT_ATOMS: atom_id res chain seq x y z
N MET A 1 -55.96 -13.96 5.68
CA MET A 1 -54.67 -14.59 5.33
C MET A 1 -54.45 -15.71 6.33
N ASP A 2 -54.45 -16.95 5.85
CA ASP A 2 -54.14 -18.13 6.67
C ASP A 2 -52.61 -18.15 6.88
N PHE A 3 -52.14 -17.83 8.08
CA PHE A 3 -50.71 -17.78 8.42
C PHE A 3 -50.08 -19.17 8.60
N GLY A 4 -50.80 -20.25 8.26
CA GLY A 4 -50.24 -21.61 8.32
C GLY A 4 -49.84 -22.04 9.73
N LEU A 5 -50.43 -21.44 10.76
CA LEU A 5 -50.26 -21.84 12.16
C LEU A 5 -50.68 -23.31 12.29
N GLY A 6 -49.70 -24.21 12.43
CA GLY A 6 -49.90 -25.66 12.55
C GLY A 6 -49.63 -26.50 11.30
N LYS A 7 -49.22 -25.91 10.16
CA LYS A 7 -48.80 -26.67 8.97
C LYS A 7 -47.30 -27.02 9.07
N VAL A 8 -46.99 -28.29 9.33
CA VAL A 8 -45.62 -28.82 9.19
C VAL A 8 -45.33 -28.99 7.70
N LEU A 9 -44.48 -28.13 7.15
CA LEU A 9 -44.01 -28.26 5.78
C LEU A 9 -42.77 -29.15 5.76
N PRO A 10 -42.77 -30.28 5.04
CA PRO A 10 -41.57 -31.10 4.88
C PRO A 10 -40.53 -30.32 4.06
N VAL A 11 -39.38 -30.05 4.67
CA VAL A 11 -38.26 -29.37 4.01
C VAL A 11 -37.19 -30.40 3.65
N ARG A 12 -36.74 -30.42 2.39
CA ARG A 12 -35.66 -31.30 1.94
C ARG A 12 -34.32 -30.74 2.41
N ILE A 13 -33.60 -31.51 3.22
CA ILE A 13 -32.33 -31.08 3.82
C ILE A 13 -31.29 -30.61 2.79
N GLU A 14 -31.21 -31.27 1.63
CA GLU A 14 -30.27 -30.91 0.56
C GLU A 14 -30.55 -29.52 -0.02
N GLU A 15 -31.83 -29.22 -0.28
CA GLU A 15 -32.26 -27.92 -0.81
C GLU A 15 -32.08 -26.81 0.25
N GLU A 16 -32.46 -27.09 1.50
CA GLU A 16 -32.32 -26.12 2.59
C GLU A 16 -30.86 -25.79 2.89
N MET A 17 -29.99 -26.80 2.97
CA MET A 17 -28.55 -26.60 3.16
C MET A 17 -27.95 -25.76 2.03
N LYS A 18 -28.36 -26.00 0.77
CA LYS A 18 -27.88 -25.23 -0.38
C LYS A 18 -28.35 -23.78 -0.31
N ASN A 19 -29.63 -23.54 -0.04
CA ASN A 19 -30.20 -22.19 0.01
C ASN A 19 -29.62 -21.39 1.17
N SER A 20 -29.66 -21.95 2.39
CA SER A 20 -29.08 -21.31 3.58
C SER A 20 -27.59 -21.00 3.42
N TYR A 21 -26.81 -21.90 2.80
CA TYR A 21 -25.39 -21.66 2.54
C TYR A 21 -25.17 -20.56 1.50
N ILE A 22 -25.94 -20.55 0.40
CA ILE A 22 -25.83 -19.51 -0.65
C ILE A 22 -26.22 -18.14 -0.10
N ASP A 23 -27.30 -18.03 0.66
CA ASP A 23 -27.76 -16.76 1.24
C ASP A 23 -26.71 -16.19 2.21
N TYR A 24 -26.16 -17.04 3.08
CA TYR A 24 -25.06 -16.65 3.95
C TYR A 24 -23.82 -16.23 3.16
N ALA A 25 -23.43 -17.02 2.15
CA ALA A 25 -22.26 -16.73 1.33
C ALA A 25 -22.39 -15.39 0.59
N MET A 26 -23.54 -15.13 -0.04
CA MET A 26 -23.83 -13.88 -0.74
C MET A 26 -23.83 -12.69 0.21
N SER A 27 -24.46 -12.82 1.38
CA SER A 27 -24.45 -11.78 2.42
C SER A 27 -23.02 -11.43 2.86
N VAL A 28 -22.18 -12.44 3.11
CA VAL A 28 -20.77 -12.21 3.50
C VAL A 28 -19.96 -11.55 2.38
N ILE A 29 -20.15 -11.98 1.13
CA ILE A 29 -19.42 -11.45 -0.02
C ILE A 29 -19.78 -9.98 -0.27
N VAL A 30 -21.08 -9.65 -0.35
CA VAL A 30 -21.55 -8.33 -0.79
C VAL A 30 -21.63 -7.34 0.37
N MET A 31 -22.06 -7.77 1.54
CA MET A 31 -22.42 -6.87 2.65
C MET A 31 -21.39 -6.85 3.80
N ARG A 32 -20.25 -7.55 3.67
CA ARG A 32 -19.28 -7.64 4.77
C ARG A 32 -17.82 -7.59 4.34
N ALA A 33 -17.36 -8.55 3.55
CA ALA A 33 -15.94 -8.86 3.45
C ALA A 33 -15.19 -8.05 2.41
N LEU A 34 -15.85 -7.67 1.31
CA LEU A 34 -15.24 -7.02 0.15
C LEU A 34 -15.56 -5.52 0.11
N PRO A 35 -14.61 -4.67 -0.33
CA PRO A 35 -14.87 -3.26 -0.57
C PRO A 35 -15.61 -3.04 -1.89
N ASP A 36 -16.36 -1.95 -1.99
CA ASP A 36 -16.87 -1.44 -3.27
C ASP A 36 -15.75 -0.78 -4.06
N VAL A 37 -15.71 -0.96 -5.39
CA VAL A 37 -14.66 -0.39 -6.23
C VAL A 37 -14.65 1.14 -6.22
N ARG A 38 -15.81 1.77 -6.01
CA ARG A 38 -16.05 3.20 -6.19
C ARG A 38 -15.47 4.04 -5.05
N ASP A 39 -15.72 3.65 -3.80
CA ASP A 39 -15.23 4.37 -2.61
C ASP A 39 -14.17 3.59 -1.81
N GLY A 40 -13.93 2.33 -2.15
CA GLY A 40 -12.98 1.47 -1.47
C GLY A 40 -13.38 1.04 -0.07
N LEU A 41 -14.63 1.26 0.34
CA LEU A 41 -15.10 0.98 1.69
C LEU A 41 -15.93 -0.30 1.76
N LYS A 42 -15.82 -0.96 2.91
CA LYS A 42 -16.74 -2.01 3.34
C LYS A 42 -17.93 -1.35 4.05
N PRO A 43 -19.08 -2.02 4.17
CA PRO A 43 -20.26 -1.42 4.80
C PRO A 43 -20.02 -0.88 6.21
N VAL A 44 -19.24 -1.57 7.05
CA VAL A 44 -18.91 -1.08 8.40
C VAL A 44 -18.17 0.26 8.37
N HIS A 45 -17.17 0.42 7.49
CA HIS A 45 -16.41 1.67 7.37
C HIS A 45 -17.28 2.81 6.86
N ARG A 46 -18.12 2.54 5.84
CA ARG A 46 -19.05 3.52 5.27
C ARG A 46 -20.04 4.03 6.31
N ARG A 47 -20.65 3.12 7.07
CA ARG A 47 -21.60 3.43 8.15
C ARG A 47 -20.95 4.23 9.28
N ILE A 48 -19.70 3.92 9.64
CA ILE A 48 -18.94 4.70 10.63
C ILE A 48 -18.78 6.15 10.16
N LEU A 49 -18.25 6.36 8.94
CA LEU A 49 -18.02 7.71 8.42
C LEU A 49 -19.34 8.50 8.26
N TYR A 50 -20.39 7.85 7.75
CA TYR A 50 -21.70 8.48 7.60
C TYR A 50 -22.32 8.86 8.96
N ALA A 51 -22.29 7.97 9.95
CA ALA A 51 -22.76 8.29 11.29
C ALA A 51 -21.95 9.43 11.95
N MET A 52 -20.63 9.49 11.72
CA MET A 52 -19.78 10.59 12.19
C MET A 52 -20.14 11.91 11.51
N HIS A 53 -20.48 11.88 10.22
CA HIS A 53 -20.95 13.03 9.46
C HIS A 53 -22.26 13.59 10.04
N GLU A 54 -23.29 12.75 10.18
CA GLU A 54 -24.58 13.15 10.76
C GLU A 54 -24.46 13.64 12.21
N ALA A 55 -23.55 13.03 12.99
CA ALA A 55 -23.27 13.48 14.36
C ALA A 55 -22.44 14.78 14.42
N GLY A 56 -22.10 15.38 13.27
CA GLY A 56 -21.31 16.61 13.17
C GLY A 56 -19.91 16.49 13.77
N MET A 57 -19.27 15.31 13.65
CA MET A 57 -17.93 15.02 14.19
C MET A 57 -16.82 15.43 13.22
N THR A 58 -16.89 16.65 12.70
CA THR A 58 -15.91 17.19 11.76
C THR A 58 -14.56 17.51 12.41
N PRO A 59 -13.46 17.54 11.66
CA PRO A 59 -12.11 17.88 12.12
C PRO A 59 -12.00 19.16 12.95
N ASN A 60 -12.86 20.16 12.68
CA ASN A 60 -12.83 21.44 13.39
C ASN A 60 -13.60 21.43 14.72
N LYS A 61 -14.22 20.30 15.08
CA LYS A 61 -14.94 20.13 16.34
C LYS A 61 -14.09 19.37 17.37
N PRO A 62 -14.42 19.50 18.67
CA PRO A 62 -13.78 18.71 19.72
C PRO A 62 -13.97 17.21 19.49
N TYR A 63 -13.01 16.42 19.97
CA TYR A 63 -13.15 14.96 20.03
C TYR A 63 -14.38 14.55 20.85
N LYS A 64 -15.02 13.44 20.47
CA LYS A 64 -16.11 12.83 21.25
C LYS A 64 -15.74 11.40 21.62
N LYS A 65 -16.28 10.90 22.73
CA LYS A 65 -16.03 9.52 23.21
C LYS A 65 -16.34 8.48 22.13
N SER A 66 -15.44 7.52 21.93
CA SER A 66 -15.62 6.44 20.95
C SER A 66 -16.87 5.62 21.22
N ALA A 67 -17.21 5.37 22.49
CA ALA A 67 -18.43 4.67 22.88
C ALA A 67 -19.72 5.34 22.34
N ARG A 68 -19.73 6.68 22.23
CA ARG A 68 -20.88 7.40 21.66
C ARG A 68 -21.06 7.08 20.19
N ILE A 69 -20.00 7.16 19.39
CA ILE A 69 -20.11 6.90 17.96
C ILE A 69 -20.40 5.42 17.67
N VAL A 70 -19.81 4.50 18.45
CA VAL A 70 -20.15 3.07 18.35
C VAL A 70 -21.65 2.88 18.60
N GLY A 71 -22.22 3.50 19.65
CA GLY A 71 -23.66 3.44 19.91
C GLY A 71 -24.53 3.99 18.78
N GLU A 72 -24.15 5.12 18.18
CA GLU A 72 -24.86 5.71 17.03
C GLU A 72 -24.84 4.80 15.79
N VAL A 73 -23.67 4.22 15.47
CA VAL A 73 -23.51 3.29 14.33
C VAL A 73 -24.37 2.04 14.54
N LEU A 74 -24.33 1.46 15.74
CA LEU A 74 -25.11 0.27 16.07
C LEU A 74 -26.61 0.52 16.03
N GLY A 75 -27.05 1.62 16.67
CA GLY A 75 -28.47 1.94 16.81
C GLY A 75 -29.15 2.35 15.52
N LYS A 76 -28.39 2.83 14.51
CA LYS A 76 -28.96 3.34 13.25
C LYS A 76 -28.67 2.46 12.05
N TYR A 77 -27.46 1.90 11.93
CA TYR A 77 -26.96 1.39 10.65
C TYR A 77 -26.37 -0.03 10.70
N HIS A 78 -25.76 -0.44 11.82
CA HIS A 78 -24.96 -1.67 11.87
C HIS A 78 -25.43 -2.62 12.98
N PRO A 79 -26.38 -3.53 12.71
CA PRO A 79 -26.98 -4.43 13.71
C PRO A 79 -26.06 -5.63 14.03
N HIS A 80 -24.81 -5.37 14.38
CA HIS A 80 -23.78 -6.36 14.73
C HIS A 80 -23.07 -6.00 16.04
N GLY A 81 -22.07 -6.78 16.44
CA GLY A 81 -21.37 -6.55 17.71
C GLY A 81 -20.61 -5.22 17.74
N ASP A 82 -20.63 -4.57 18.90
CA ASP A 82 -19.92 -3.32 19.19
C ASP A 82 -18.40 -3.41 18.95
N SER A 83 -17.80 -4.55 19.29
CA SER A 83 -16.38 -4.82 19.06
C SER A 83 -15.97 -4.65 17.60
N SER A 84 -16.80 -5.14 16.66
CA SER A 84 -16.50 -5.06 15.23
C SER A 84 -16.44 -3.62 14.71
N VAL A 85 -17.32 -2.76 15.23
CA VAL A 85 -17.35 -1.32 14.89
C VAL A 85 -16.17 -0.61 15.53
N TYR A 86 -15.89 -0.89 16.81
CA TYR A 86 -14.78 -0.25 17.51
C TYR A 86 -13.42 -0.65 16.93
N ASP A 87 -13.21 -1.92 16.60
CA ASP A 87 -11.97 -2.40 15.96
C ASP A 87 -11.77 -1.76 14.57
N ALA A 88 -12.85 -1.56 13.82
CA ALA A 88 -12.80 -0.84 12.55
C ALA A 88 -12.42 0.64 12.75
N ILE A 89 -12.98 1.30 13.76
CA ILE A 89 -12.60 2.67 14.16
C ILE A 89 -11.12 2.73 14.52
N VAL A 90 -10.65 1.79 15.34
CA VAL A 90 -9.27 1.73 15.80
C VAL A 90 -8.30 1.61 14.63
N ARG A 91 -8.55 0.68 13.69
CA ARG A 91 -7.70 0.49 12.51
C ARG A 91 -7.65 1.72 11.61
N MET A 92 -8.80 2.39 11.40
CA MET A 92 -8.87 3.62 10.61
C MET A 92 -8.18 4.83 11.26
N ALA A 93 -7.85 4.75 12.56
CA ALA A 93 -7.11 5.76 13.30
C ALA A 93 -5.60 5.45 13.45
N GLN A 94 -5.18 4.20 13.24
CA GLN A 94 -3.79 3.76 13.35
C GLN A 94 -2.99 4.13 12.10
N ASP A 95 -1.97 4.98 12.25
CA ASP A 95 -1.09 5.46 11.17
C ASP A 95 -0.10 4.40 10.64
N PHE A 96 0.13 3.33 11.40
CA PHE A 96 0.88 2.14 10.99
C PHE A 96 0.01 1.09 10.28
N SER A 97 -1.32 1.22 10.34
CA SER A 97 -2.28 0.33 9.66
C SER A 97 -2.86 0.96 8.41
N THR A 98 -3.29 2.22 8.51
CA THR A 98 -3.94 2.96 7.42
C THR A 98 -2.99 4.03 6.89
N ARG A 99 -2.73 4.04 5.58
CA ARG A 99 -1.75 4.93 4.95
C ARG A 99 -2.14 6.41 5.05
N TYR A 100 -3.44 6.70 4.95
CA TYR A 100 -4.06 8.00 5.19
C TYR A 100 -5.25 7.79 6.15
N PRO A 101 -5.04 7.92 7.47
CA PRO A 101 -6.06 7.67 8.48
C PRO A 101 -7.33 8.48 8.21
N LEU A 102 -8.48 7.80 8.22
CA LEU A 102 -9.79 8.44 8.03
C LEU A 102 -10.36 8.96 9.36
N ILE A 103 -9.88 8.42 10.48
CA ILE A 103 -10.27 8.83 11.83
C ILE A 103 -9.09 9.48 12.53
N ASP A 104 -9.34 10.61 13.20
CA ASP A 104 -8.41 11.26 14.11
C ASP A 104 -8.76 10.81 15.54
N GLY A 105 -7.87 10.04 16.15
CA GLY A 105 -8.05 9.42 17.47
C GLY A 105 -7.24 10.10 18.56
N HIS A 106 -7.84 10.28 19.73
CA HIS A 106 -7.20 10.77 20.94
C HIS A 106 -7.26 9.72 22.05
N GLY A 107 -6.09 9.37 22.62
CA GLY A 107 -5.91 8.29 23.59
C GLY A 107 -5.04 7.15 23.04
N ASN A 108 -5.07 6.00 23.70
CA ASN A 108 -4.32 4.82 23.26
C ASN A 108 -5.10 4.01 22.21
N PHE A 109 -4.65 4.06 20.96
CA PHE A 109 -5.20 3.31 19.82
C PHE A 109 -4.37 2.07 19.46
N GLY A 110 -3.52 1.59 20.37
CA GLY A 110 -2.63 0.46 20.14
C GLY A 110 -1.30 0.90 19.51
N SER A 111 -0.41 -0.08 19.31
CA SER A 111 0.96 0.15 18.85
C SER A 111 1.37 -0.90 17.80
N VAL A 112 2.49 -0.63 17.11
CA VAL A 112 3.13 -1.60 16.20
C VAL A 112 3.67 -2.84 16.94
N ASP A 113 3.76 -2.78 18.27
CA ASP A 113 4.11 -3.90 19.15
C ASP A 113 2.95 -4.90 19.32
N GLY A 114 1.77 -4.57 18.82
CA GLY A 114 0.56 -5.38 18.95
C GLY A 114 -0.19 -5.15 20.26
N ASP A 115 0.12 -4.08 20.97
CA ASP A 115 -0.71 -3.65 22.08
C ASP A 115 -2.11 -3.31 21.57
N ALA A 116 -3.13 -3.85 22.22
CA ALA A 116 -4.51 -3.53 21.90
C ALA A 116 -4.82 -2.06 22.24
N ALA A 117 -5.78 -1.48 21.52
CA ALA A 117 -6.32 -0.18 21.89
C ALA A 117 -6.97 -0.21 23.28
N ALA A 118 -6.97 0.93 23.97
CA ALA A 118 -7.73 1.07 25.19
C ALA A 118 -9.24 0.90 24.91
N ALA A 119 -10.03 0.58 25.93
CA ALA A 119 -11.47 0.44 25.78
C ALA A 119 -12.12 1.75 25.28
N MET A 120 -13.19 1.63 24.49
CA MET A 120 -13.91 2.75 23.85
C MET A 120 -14.47 3.83 24.79
N ARG A 121 -14.49 3.56 26.11
CA ARG A 121 -14.85 4.54 27.16
C ARG A 121 -13.73 5.55 27.44
N TYR A 122 -12.48 5.22 27.12
CA TYR A 122 -11.31 6.06 27.36
C TYR A 122 -10.88 6.83 26.10
N THR A 123 -11.00 6.21 24.93
CA THR A 123 -10.63 6.83 23.66
C THR A 123 -11.69 7.82 23.18
N GLU A 124 -11.23 8.79 22.41
CA GLU A 124 -12.07 9.80 21.76
C GLU A 124 -11.69 9.89 20.29
N VAL A 125 -12.65 10.22 19.44
CA VAL A 125 -12.48 10.29 18.00
C VAL A 125 -13.20 11.48 17.39
N ARG A 126 -12.75 11.89 16.21
CA ARG A 126 -13.45 12.72 15.23
C ARG A 126 -12.99 12.32 13.83
N MET A 127 -13.62 12.84 12.79
CA MET A 127 -13.15 12.62 11.42
C MET A 127 -11.81 13.32 11.21
N SER A 128 -10.89 12.66 10.51
CA SER A 128 -9.68 13.30 9.99
C SER A 128 -10.04 14.31 8.91
N ARG A 129 -9.14 15.26 8.61
CA ARG A 129 -9.37 16.25 7.55
C ARG A 129 -9.59 15.61 6.17
N ILE A 130 -8.90 14.50 5.89
CA ILE A 130 -9.00 13.81 4.62
C ILE A 130 -10.33 13.04 4.48
N ALA A 131 -10.94 12.62 5.59
CA ALA A 131 -12.23 11.93 5.57
C ALA A 131 -13.41 12.85 5.19
N GLU A 132 -13.30 14.17 5.35
CA GLU A 132 -14.34 15.09 4.86
C GLU A 132 -14.50 14.99 3.34
N GLU A 133 -13.39 14.80 2.60
CA GLU A 133 -13.42 14.62 1.14
C GLU A 133 -14.11 13.32 0.69
N MET A 134 -14.21 12.33 1.59
CA MET A 134 -14.99 11.12 1.30
C MET A 134 -16.49 11.41 1.28
N LEU A 135 -16.96 12.37 2.08
CA LEU A 135 -18.38 12.71 2.30
C LEU A 135 -18.80 14.02 1.65
N ALA A 136 -17.87 14.76 1.05
CA ALA A 136 -18.14 16.04 0.42
C ALA A 136 -19.25 15.92 -0.63
N ASP A 137 -20.18 16.87 -0.64
CA ASP A 137 -21.35 16.94 -1.52
C ASP A 137 -22.43 15.85 -1.33
N ILE A 138 -22.36 15.01 -0.27
CA ILE A 138 -23.33 13.92 -0.05
C ILE A 138 -24.80 14.37 0.04
N ASP A 139 -25.05 15.59 0.54
CA ASP A 139 -26.39 16.19 0.65
C ASP A 139 -26.95 16.75 -0.67
N LYS A 140 -26.19 16.67 -1.77
CA LYS A 140 -26.56 17.21 -3.09
C LYS A 140 -27.05 16.13 -4.06
N ASP A 141 -27.69 15.09 -3.52
CA ASP A 141 -28.20 13.95 -4.29
C ASP A 141 -27.13 13.31 -5.21
N THR A 142 -25.89 13.20 -4.72
CA THR A 142 -24.77 12.67 -5.50
C THR A 142 -24.64 11.15 -5.46
N VAL A 143 -25.34 10.48 -4.54
CA VAL A 143 -25.29 9.04 -4.34
C VAL A 143 -26.67 8.51 -3.96
N ASP A 144 -26.91 7.23 -4.23
CA ASP A 144 -28.18 6.59 -3.86
C ASP A 144 -28.21 6.22 -2.38
N PHE A 145 -29.38 6.43 -1.78
CA PHE A 145 -29.69 6.05 -0.42
C PHE A 145 -30.68 4.89 -0.40
N VAL A 146 -30.44 3.94 0.49
CA VAL A 146 -31.33 2.80 0.76
C VAL A 146 -31.85 2.86 2.20
N PRO A 147 -33.02 2.27 2.49
CA PRO A 147 -33.47 2.11 3.87
C PRO A 147 -32.42 1.37 4.71
N ASN A 148 -32.29 1.76 5.98
CA ASN A 148 -31.50 1.00 6.94
C ASN A 148 -32.19 -0.34 7.30
N TYR A 149 -31.61 -1.11 8.22
CA TYR A 149 -32.07 -2.48 8.52
C TYR A 149 -33.49 -2.58 9.09
N ASP A 150 -34.04 -1.50 9.67
CA ASP A 150 -35.42 -1.43 10.20
C ASP A 150 -36.31 -0.45 9.43
N GLU A 151 -35.83 0.05 8.29
CA GLU A 151 -36.50 0.99 7.39
C GLU A 151 -36.92 2.34 8.02
N SER A 152 -36.43 2.67 9.24
CA SER A 152 -36.73 3.94 9.91
C SER A 152 -35.87 5.11 9.43
N LEU A 153 -34.69 4.81 8.88
CA LEU A 153 -33.70 5.76 8.39
C LEU A 153 -33.22 5.37 6.99
N LYS A 154 -32.38 6.21 6.39
CA LYS A 154 -31.69 5.92 5.14
C LYS A 154 -30.18 5.93 5.33
N GLU A 155 -29.48 5.10 4.58
CA GLU A 155 -28.01 5.06 4.52
C GLU A 155 -27.51 5.09 3.06
N PRO A 156 -26.33 5.70 2.80
CA PRO A 156 -25.78 5.76 1.45
C PRO A 156 -25.23 4.41 1.01
N THR A 157 -25.52 4.02 -0.23
CA THR A 157 -24.99 2.77 -0.83
C THR A 157 -23.49 2.84 -1.08
N VAL A 158 -22.99 4.03 -1.44
CA VAL A 158 -21.60 4.40 -1.72
C VAL A 158 -21.38 5.84 -1.26
N LEU A 159 -20.14 6.24 -0.94
CA LEU A 159 -19.84 7.65 -0.67
C LEU A 159 -19.43 8.41 -1.95
N PRO A 160 -19.60 9.76 -2.00
CA PRO A 160 -19.11 10.57 -3.11
C PRO A 160 -17.62 10.37 -3.39
N ALA A 161 -16.81 10.22 -2.34
CA ALA A 161 -15.42 9.76 -2.42
C ALA A 161 -14.52 10.55 -3.40
N LYS A 162 -14.26 11.83 -3.12
CA LYS A 162 -13.32 12.67 -3.90
C LYS A 162 -11.85 12.19 -3.86
N ILE A 163 -11.60 11.09 -3.16
CA ILE A 163 -10.30 10.47 -3.02
C ILE A 163 -10.40 9.02 -3.52
N PRO A 164 -9.43 8.53 -4.32
CA PRO A 164 -9.36 7.15 -4.79
C PRO A 164 -8.94 6.18 -3.66
N ASN A 165 -9.76 6.11 -2.61
CA ASN A 165 -9.45 5.49 -1.32
C ASN A 165 -9.14 3.98 -1.43
N LEU A 166 -9.74 3.26 -2.37
CA LEU A 166 -9.47 1.82 -2.57
C LEU A 166 -7.98 1.55 -2.82
N LEU A 167 -7.34 2.32 -3.71
CA LEU A 167 -5.91 2.17 -3.99
C LEU A 167 -5.06 2.85 -2.94
N VAL A 168 -5.48 4.02 -2.48
CA VAL A 168 -4.72 4.86 -1.54
C VAL A 168 -4.54 4.18 -0.18
N ASN A 169 -5.61 3.63 0.40
CA ASN A 169 -5.56 2.94 1.69
C ASN A 169 -5.53 1.41 1.56
N GLY A 170 -5.91 0.86 0.41
CA GLY A 170 -5.98 -0.58 0.24
C GLY A 170 -7.17 -1.20 0.98
N SER A 171 -7.24 -2.52 0.96
CA SER A 171 -8.24 -3.30 1.69
C SER A 171 -7.80 -4.75 1.79
N ALA A 172 -8.04 -5.37 2.94
CA ALA A 172 -7.84 -6.81 3.14
C ALA A 172 -9.13 -7.42 3.66
N GLY A 173 -9.52 -8.58 3.14
CA GLY A 173 -10.75 -9.25 3.54
C GLY A 173 -10.83 -10.69 3.05
N ILE A 174 -11.37 -11.57 3.89
CA ILE A 174 -11.64 -12.97 3.55
C ILE A 174 -13.16 -13.12 3.51
N ALA A 175 -13.69 -13.52 2.36
CA ALA A 175 -15.10 -13.80 2.15
C ALA A 175 -15.31 -15.33 2.06
N VAL A 176 -16.49 -15.77 1.62
CA VAL A 176 -16.74 -17.19 1.36
C VAL A 176 -16.20 -17.55 -0.02
N GLY A 177 -15.18 -18.42 -0.06
CA GLY A 177 -14.56 -18.91 -1.30
C GLY A 177 -13.63 -17.93 -2.03
N MET A 178 -13.40 -16.74 -1.48
CA MET A 178 -12.54 -15.71 -2.09
C MET A 178 -11.91 -14.80 -1.04
N ALA A 179 -10.87 -14.07 -1.45
CA ALA A 179 -10.19 -13.08 -0.62
C ALA A 179 -9.77 -11.87 -1.45
N THR A 180 -9.64 -10.73 -0.79
CA THR A 180 -9.07 -9.49 -1.32
C THR A 180 -7.90 -9.07 -0.46
N ASN A 181 -6.84 -8.56 -1.09
CA ASN A 181 -5.66 -8.04 -0.41
C ASN A 181 -4.99 -6.99 -1.31
N ILE A 182 -5.49 -5.76 -1.24
CA ILE A 182 -5.06 -4.61 -2.02
C ILE A 182 -4.09 -3.80 -1.17
N PRO A 183 -2.83 -3.59 -1.60
CA PRO A 183 -1.89 -2.80 -0.84
C PRO A 183 -2.19 -1.29 -0.98
N PRO A 184 -1.80 -0.47 0.01
CA PRO A 184 -1.92 0.99 -0.06
C PRO A 184 -0.94 1.59 -1.08
N HIS A 185 -1.25 2.80 -1.56
CA HIS A 185 -0.48 3.56 -2.54
C HIS A 185 -0.36 5.02 -2.12
N ASN A 186 0.64 5.71 -2.66
CA ASN A 186 0.81 7.14 -2.44
C ASN A 186 -0.29 7.93 -3.18
N LEU A 187 -0.99 8.82 -2.46
CA LEU A 187 -2.10 9.63 -2.99
C LEU A 187 -1.67 10.48 -4.19
N GLY A 188 -0.50 11.12 -4.10
CA GLY A 188 0.00 11.97 -5.17
C GLY A 188 0.24 11.21 -6.46
N GLU A 189 0.83 10.01 -6.37
CA GLU A 189 1.07 9.14 -7.52
C GLU A 189 -0.24 8.59 -8.13
N VAL A 190 -1.23 8.24 -7.30
CA VAL A 190 -2.54 7.78 -7.77
C VAL A 190 -3.27 8.92 -8.49
N VAL A 191 -3.26 10.14 -7.94
CA VAL A 191 -3.83 11.32 -8.61
C VAL A 191 -3.13 11.59 -9.94
N ASP A 192 -1.81 11.52 -10.01
CA ASP A 192 -1.08 11.70 -11.28
C ASP A 192 -1.49 10.68 -12.34
N ALA A 193 -1.73 9.43 -11.96
CA ALA A 193 -2.22 8.39 -12.85
C ALA A 193 -3.68 8.63 -13.29
N LEU A 194 -4.54 9.11 -12.40
CA LEU A 194 -5.91 9.51 -12.77
C LEU A 194 -5.89 10.67 -13.76
N VAL A 195 -5.10 11.70 -13.50
CA VAL A 195 -4.93 12.84 -14.42
C VAL A 195 -4.40 12.37 -15.78
N MET A 196 -3.44 11.46 -15.79
CA MET A 196 -2.93 10.86 -17.03
C MET A 196 -4.02 10.11 -17.81
N MET A 197 -4.92 9.41 -17.12
CA MET A 197 -6.06 8.71 -17.74
C MET A 197 -7.15 9.67 -18.22
N ILE A 198 -7.35 10.80 -17.54
CA ILE A 198 -8.24 11.86 -17.99
C ILE A 198 -7.72 12.49 -19.30
N ASP A 199 -6.41 12.79 -19.34
CA ASP A 199 -5.77 13.40 -20.51
C ASP A 199 -5.62 12.41 -21.68
N ASN A 200 -5.48 11.12 -21.38
CA ASN A 200 -5.44 10.03 -22.36
C ASN A 200 -6.21 8.79 -21.86
N PRO A 201 -7.48 8.61 -22.25
CA PRO A 201 -8.29 7.45 -21.84
C PRO A 201 -7.72 6.08 -22.25
N GLU A 202 -6.92 6.04 -23.31
CA GLU A 202 -6.28 4.81 -23.81
C GLU A 202 -4.92 4.52 -23.18
N VAL A 203 -4.57 5.24 -22.11
CA VAL A 203 -3.31 5.02 -21.37
C VAL A 203 -3.19 3.56 -20.93
N SER A 204 -2.03 2.98 -21.22
CA SER A 204 -1.73 1.60 -20.88
C SER A 204 -1.32 1.44 -19.42
N VAL A 205 -1.46 0.24 -18.86
CA VAL A 205 -0.96 -0.08 -17.51
C VAL A 205 0.54 0.25 -17.38
N LYS A 206 1.33 0.05 -18.45
CA LYS A 206 2.76 0.34 -18.45
C LYS A 206 3.06 1.83 -18.29
N GLU A 207 2.25 2.70 -18.90
CA GLU A 207 2.38 4.15 -18.76
C GLU A 207 1.87 4.63 -17.40
N LEU A 208 0.75 4.08 -16.92
CA LEU A 208 0.26 4.34 -15.56
C LEU A 208 1.30 4.01 -14.48
N MET A 209 2.11 2.98 -14.70
CA MET A 209 3.23 2.61 -13.83
C MET A 209 4.39 3.63 -13.81
N MET A 210 4.43 4.57 -14.76
CA MET A 210 5.38 5.69 -14.70
C MET A 210 4.96 6.72 -13.64
N ALA A 211 3.64 6.86 -13.40
CA ALA A 211 3.10 7.68 -12.32
C ALA A 211 3.05 6.89 -10.99
N ILE A 212 2.42 5.72 -10.99
CA ILE A 212 2.33 4.83 -9.81
C ILE A 212 3.50 3.86 -9.80
N LYS A 213 4.51 4.16 -8.98
CA LYS A 213 5.76 3.39 -8.94
C LYS A 213 5.59 1.99 -8.34
N GLY A 214 4.61 1.85 -7.46
CA GLY A 214 4.36 0.64 -6.67
C GLY A 214 3.55 0.97 -5.40
N PRO A 215 3.27 -0.03 -4.56
CA PRO A 215 2.68 0.21 -3.24
C PRO A 215 3.48 1.18 -2.37
N ASP A 216 2.79 1.89 -1.48
CA ASP A 216 3.38 2.78 -0.47
C ASP A 216 2.81 2.43 0.90
N PHE A 217 3.57 1.67 1.69
CA PHE A 217 3.12 1.17 2.97
C PHE A 217 3.27 2.23 4.08
N PRO A 218 2.34 2.28 5.05
CA PRO A 218 2.41 3.21 6.16
C PRO A 218 3.70 3.07 6.99
N THR A 219 4.22 1.84 7.12
CA THR A 219 5.44 1.52 7.87
C THR A 219 6.73 1.73 7.08
N GLY A 220 6.66 2.20 5.83
CA GLY A 220 7.82 2.37 4.96
C GLY A 220 8.35 1.03 4.44
N GLY A 221 9.61 0.74 4.74
CA GLY A 221 10.33 -0.45 4.35
C GLY A 221 10.81 -0.43 2.91
N LEU A 222 11.34 -1.58 2.48
CA LEU A 222 11.86 -1.81 1.15
C LEU A 222 10.96 -2.78 0.39
N ILE A 223 10.72 -2.51 -0.89
CA ILE A 223 10.21 -3.51 -1.84
C ILE A 223 11.38 -4.00 -2.69
N LEU A 224 11.52 -5.32 -2.82
CA LEU A 224 12.57 -5.95 -3.61
C LEU A 224 12.05 -6.32 -5.00
N GLY A 225 12.57 -5.64 -6.01
CA GLY A 225 12.22 -5.86 -7.41
C GLY A 225 10.87 -5.26 -7.82
N ARG A 226 10.57 -5.35 -9.13
CA ARG A 226 9.33 -4.81 -9.73
C ARG A 226 8.44 -5.85 -10.38
N ASP A 227 8.90 -7.09 -10.50
CA ASP A 227 8.17 -8.15 -11.22
C ASP A 227 6.81 -8.43 -10.57
N GLY A 228 6.78 -8.54 -9.23
CA GLY A 228 5.54 -8.74 -8.47
C GLY A 228 4.55 -7.58 -8.60
N ILE A 229 5.06 -6.34 -8.62
CA ILE A 229 4.25 -5.13 -8.84
C ILE A 229 3.64 -5.16 -10.25
N LYS A 230 4.46 -5.41 -11.27
CA LYS A 230 4.01 -5.48 -12.67
C LYS A 230 2.96 -6.57 -12.86
N GLN A 231 3.16 -7.74 -12.28
CA GLN A 231 2.18 -8.83 -12.34
C GLN A 231 0.86 -8.43 -11.68
N ALA A 232 0.91 -7.85 -10.48
CA ALA A 232 -0.26 -7.37 -9.77
C ALA A 232 -1.04 -6.33 -10.56
N TYR A 233 -0.36 -5.34 -11.13
CA TYR A 233 -1.02 -4.25 -11.85
C TYR A 233 -1.57 -4.66 -13.22
N THR A 234 -1.01 -5.68 -13.86
CA THR A 234 -1.48 -6.16 -15.16
C THR A 234 -2.58 -7.21 -15.05
N THR A 235 -2.59 -8.02 -13.99
CA THR A 235 -3.51 -9.17 -13.86
C THR A 235 -4.45 -9.10 -12.65
N GLY A 236 -4.22 -8.16 -11.74
CA GLY A 236 -4.89 -8.09 -10.44
C GLY A 236 -4.33 -9.05 -9.39
N ARG A 237 -3.30 -9.85 -9.71
CA ARG A 237 -2.64 -10.77 -8.77
C ARG A 237 -1.12 -10.70 -8.87
N GLY A 238 -0.44 -10.74 -7.75
CA GLY A 238 1.03 -10.75 -7.74
C GLY A 238 1.57 -10.96 -6.33
N VAL A 239 2.87 -11.23 -6.23
CA VAL A 239 3.54 -11.40 -4.94
C VAL A 239 4.68 -10.39 -4.84
N ILE A 240 4.61 -9.52 -3.84
CA ILE A 240 5.59 -8.46 -3.61
C ILE A 240 6.45 -8.85 -2.42
N LYS A 241 7.77 -8.87 -2.58
CA LYS A 241 8.70 -9.09 -1.47
C LYS A 241 8.95 -7.75 -0.75
N MET A 242 8.64 -7.72 0.53
CA MET A 242 8.93 -6.61 1.43
C MET A 242 10.11 -6.96 2.32
N ARG A 243 10.94 -5.99 2.64
CA ARG A 243 12.10 -6.14 3.51
C ARG A 243 12.21 -4.95 4.45
N ALA A 244 12.61 -5.21 5.68
CA ALA A 244 12.92 -4.20 6.67
C ALA A 244 14.05 -3.28 6.20
N GLN A 245 14.04 -2.02 6.63
CA GLN A 245 15.18 -1.14 6.46
C GLN A 245 16.15 -1.37 7.61
N ALA A 246 17.30 -1.95 7.30
CA ALA A 246 18.35 -2.22 8.28
C ALA A 246 19.72 -1.76 7.76
N ARG A 247 20.59 -1.35 8.69
CA ARG A 247 21.97 -0.96 8.38
C ARG A 247 22.94 -1.53 9.41
N VAL A 248 24.16 -1.81 8.97
CA VAL A 248 25.27 -2.23 9.84
C VAL A 248 26.00 -0.98 10.33
N GLU A 249 26.16 -0.85 11.64
CA GLU A 249 26.92 0.21 12.29
C GLU A 249 28.11 -0.38 13.06
N LYS A 250 29.27 0.30 13.01
CA LYS A 250 30.44 -0.06 13.82
C LYS A 250 30.38 0.62 15.18
N MET A 251 30.58 -0.14 16.25
CA MET A 251 30.59 0.36 17.62
C MET A 251 31.98 0.86 18.03
N SER A 252 32.03 1.74 19.04
CA SER A 252 33.27 2.22 19.65
C SER A 252 34.15 1.09 20.23
N SER A 253 33.52 0.00 20.66
CA SER A 253 34.18 -1.21 21.17
C SER A 253 34.83 -2.07 20.07
N GLY A 254 34.71 -1.70 18.80
CA GLY A 254 35.16 -2.46 17.63
C GLY A 254 34.21 -3.58 17.18
N LYS A 255 33.10 -3.81 17.89
CA LYS A 255 32.02 -4.71 17.47
C LYS A 255 31.15 -4.08 16.37
N HIS A 256 30.36 -4.89 15.69
CA HIS A 256 29.31 -4.42 14.77
C HIS A 256 27.93 -4.60 15.43
N ARG A 257 26.98 -3.76 15.01
CA ARG A 257 25.55 -3.92 15.34
C ARG A 257 24.70 -3.74 14.09
N ILE A 258 23.59 -4.45 14.01
CA ILE A 258 22.55 -4.23 13.00
C ILE A 258 21.49 -3.34 13.65
N VAL A 259 21.11 -2.28 12.96
CA VAL A 259 20.05 -1.37 13.38
C VAL A 259 18.92 -1.45 12.37
N VAL A 260 17.75 -1.88 12.83
CA VAL A 260 16.50 -1.91 12.04
C VAL A 260 15.68 -0.68 12.38
N THR A 261 15.35 0.11 11.36
CA THR A 261 14.61 1.38 11.51
C THR A 261 13.17 1.31 11.00
N GLU A 262 12.87 0.36 10.12
CA GLU A 262 11.53 0.16 9.56
C GLU A 262 11.31 -1.34 9.34
N ILE A 263 10.08 -1.81 9.55
CA ILE A 263 9.70 -3.23 9.36
C ILE A 263 8.65 -3.38 8.26
N PRO A 264 8.52 -4.57 7.65
CA PRO A 264 7.49 -4.82 6.65
C PRO A 264 6.07 -4.56 7.16
N TYR A 265 5.16 -4.25 6.24
CA TYR A 265 3.78 -3.95 6.57
C TYR A 265 3.08 -5.14 7.24
N GLN A 266 2.26 -4.86 8.27
CA GLN A 266 1.54 -5.85 9.09
C GLN A 266 2.43 -6.79 9.93
N VAL A 267 3.73 -6.50 10.06
CA VAL A 267 4.62 -7.21 10.99
C VAL A 267 4.50 -6.62 12.39
N ASN A 268 4.32 -7.49 13.38
CA ASN A 268 4.36 -7.13 14.79
C ASN A 268 5.83 -7.05 15.28
N LYS A 269 6.25 -5.89 15.81
CA LYS A 269 7.64 -5.67 16.24
C LYS A 269 8.03 -6.55 17.43
N ALA A 270 7.22 -6.63 18.48
CA ALA A 270 7.50 -7.45 19.66
C ALA A 270 7.67 -8.94 19.32
N LYS A 271 6.77 -9.48 18.48
CA LYS A 271 6.84 -10.88 18.00
C LYS A 271 8.04 -11.14 17.12
N LEU A 272 8.46 -10.15 16.32
CA LEU A 272 9.68 -10.24 15.53
C LEU A 272 10.92 -10.33 16.44
N VAL A 273 11.00 -9.45 17.45
CA VAL A 273 12.08 -9.47 18.45
C VAL A 273 12.10 -10.80 19.21
N GLU A 274 10.94 -11.31 19.62
CA GLU A 274 10.81 -12.63 20.25
C GLU A 274 11.30 -13.76 19.32
N THR A 275 10.96 -13.71 18.03
CA THR A 275 11.41 -14.69 17.03
C THR A 275 12.92 -14.68 16.89
N ILE A 276 13.55 -13.49 16.83
CA ILE A 276 15.01 -13.35 16.79
C ILE A 276 15.63 -13.97 18.06
N ALA A 277 15.11 -13.65 19.25
CA ALA A 277 15.61 -14.19 20.51
C ALA A 277 15.52 -15.72 20.56
N ASN A 278 14.43 -16.30 20.06
CA ASN A 278 14.26 -17.75 19.96
C ASN A 278 15.29 -18.37 19.01
N LEU A 279 15.53 -17.78 17.84
CA LEU A 279 16.52 -18.28 16.87
C LEU A 279 17.95 -18.25 17.43
N VAL A 280 18.28 -17.26 18.26
CA VAL A 280 19.57 -17.16 18.96
C VAL A 280 19.68 -18.24 20.04
N ARG A 281 18.63 -18.41 20.86
CA ARG A 281 18.59 -19.43 21.92
C ARG A 281 18.73 -20.85 21.35
N ASP A 282 18.06 -21.11 20.23
CA ASP A 282 18.04 -22.40 19.56
C ASP A 282 19.31 -22.64 18.71
N LYS A 283 20.24 -21.66 18.69
CA LYS A 283 21.50 -21.67 17.92
C LYS A 283 21.31 -21.82 16.40
N THR A 284 20.13 -21.45 15.89
CA THR A 284 19.88 -21.37 14.44
C THR A 284 20.66 -20.21 13.83
N ILE A 285 20.76 -19.08 14.56
CA ILE A 285 21.61 -17.94 14.21
C ILE A 285 22.62 -17.75 15.34
N ASP A 286 23.89 -18.06 15.07
CA ASP A 286 25.00 -17.82 16.00
C ASP A 286 25.69 -16.49 15.69
N GLY A 287 26.16 -15.79 16.72
CA GLY A 287 26.90 -14.53 16.59
C GLY A 287 26.18 -13.28 17.08
N ILE A 288 24.92 -13.38 17.51
CA ILE A 288 24.20 -12.28 18.17
C ILE A 288 24.52 -12.31 19.66
N THR A 289 25.02 -11.21 20.21
CA THR A 289 25.39 -11.09 21.63
C THR A 289 24.37 -10.36 22.48
N ASP A 290 23.60 -9.46 21.87
CA ASP A 290 22.54 -8.71 22.57
C ASP A 290 21.44 -8.28 21.58
N LEU A 291 20.22 -8.09 22.10
CA LEU A 291 19.04 -7.68 21.34
C LEU A 291 18.25 -6.67 22.18
N ARG A 292 18.11 -5.45 21.69
CA ARG A 292 17.42 -4.37 22.39
C ARG A 292 16.46 -3.62 21.49
N ASP A 293 15.36 -3.19 22.07
CA ASP A 293 14.43 -2.27 21.44
C ASP A 293 14.67 -0.86 22.00
N GLU A 294 15.26 0.00 21.18
CA GLU A 294 15.56 1.40 21.48
C GLU A 294 14.52 2.34 20.80
N SER A 295 13.35 1.82 20.41
CA SER A 295 12.24 2.62 19.87
C SER A 295 11.78 3.70 20.84
N ASP A 296 11.56 4.90 20.32
CA ASP A 296 10.99 6.01 21.07
C ASP A 296 9.94 6.77 20.23
N ARG A 297 9.54 7.96 20.69
CA ARG A 297 8.56 8.80 19.99
C ARG A 297 9.08 9.38 18.66
N THR A 298 10.40 9.32 18.42
CA THR A 298 11.05 9.86 17.22
C THR A 298 11.21 8.82 16.12
N GLY A 299 11.13 7.53 16.44
CA GLY A 299 11.10 6.48 15.44
C GLY A 299 11.40 5.09 15.96
N MET A 300 11.29 4.11 15.06
CA MET A 300 11.61 2.73 15.36
C MET A 300 13.12 2.49 15.35
N ARG A 301 13.63 1.75 16.34
CA ARG A 301 15.05 1.41 16.44
C ARG A 301 15.26 0.09 17.17
N VAL A 302 15.30 -1.02 16.44
CA VAL A 302 15.68 -2.33 17.00
C VAL A 302 17.18 -2.53 16.77
N VAL A 303 17.92 -2.81 17.84
CA VAL A 303 19.38 -2.95 17.84
C VAL A 303 19.76 -4.40 18.13
N ILE A 304 20.56 -4.98 17.23
CA ILE A 304 21.07 -6.34 17.31
C ILE A 304 22.59 -6.28 17.36
N GLU A 305 23.17 -6.52 18.53
CA GLU A 305 24.63 -6.49 18.70
C GLU A 305 25.26 -7.82 18.30
N LEU A 306 26.41 -7.73 17.63
CA LEU A 306 27.10 -8.89 17.10
C LEU A 306 28.43 -9.14 17.81
N ARG A 307 28.85 -10.41 17.80
CA ARG A 307 30.17 -10.85 18.24
C ARG A 307 31.25 -10.30 17.29
N ARG A 308 32.50 -10.21 17.75
CA ARG A 308 33.58 -9.55 16.97
C ARG A 308 34.06 -10.36 15.76
N ASP A 309 33.90 -11.67 15.81
CA ASP A 309 34.37 -12.65 14.83
C ASP A 309 33.38 -12.92 13.69
N VAL A 310 32.16 -12.37 13.76
CA VAL A 310 31.11 -12.64 12.77
C VAL A 310 30.97 -11.53 11.74
N ASN A 311 30.65 -11.91 10.50
CA ASN A 311 30.35 -10.97 9.44
C ASN A 311 28.91 -10.47 9.58
N ALA A 312 28.73 -9.16 9.74
CA ALA A 312 27.43 -8.55 9.97
C ALA A 312 26.44 -8.72 8.81
N ASP A 313 26.92 -8.69 7.57
CA ASP A 313 26.08 -8.87 6.38
C ASP A 313 25.57 -10.31 6.27
N VAL A 314 26.37 -11.29 6.69
CA VAL A 314 25.96 -12.70 6.75
C VAL A 314 24.84 -12.89 7.77
N ILE A 315 24.99 -12.33 8.98
CA ILE A 315 23.95 -12.40 10.01
C ILE A 315 22.68 -11.68 9.55
N LEU A 316 22.80 -10.52 8.92
CA LEU A 316 21.67 -9.78 8.38
C LEU A 316 20.90 -10.57 7.31
N ASN A 317 21.62 -11.26 6.42
CA ASN A 317 20.99 -12.13 5.42
C ASN A 317 20.31 -13.36 6.04
N GLN A 318 20.90 -13.96 7.07
CA GLN A 318 20.25 -15.03 7.83
C GLN A 318 18.97 -14.53 8.51
N LEU A 319 19.01 -13.34 9.12
CA LEU A 319 17.85 -12.70 9.72
C LEU A 319 16.74 -12.48 8.68
N TYR A 320 17.04 -11.96 7.49
CA TYR A 320 16.04 -11.87 6.41
C TYR A 320 15.47 -13.21 5.99
N LYS A 321 16.26 -14.29 6.00
CA LYS A 321 15.81 -15.63 5.59
C LYS A 321 14.92 -16.31 6.64
N HIS A 322 15.19 -16.07 7.92
CA HIS A 322 14.59 -16.84 9.03
C HIS A 322 13.59 -16.05 9.86
N THR A 323 13.37 -14.76 9.57
CA THR A 323 12.47 -13.89 10.36
C THR A 323 11.56 -13.06 9.44
N GLN A 324 10.57 -12.39 10.04
CA GLN A 324 9.69 -11.44 9.35
C GLN A 324 10.38 -10.10 9.03
N LEU A 325 11.70 -9.97 9.19
CA LEU A 325 12.44 -8.86 8.59
C LEU A 325 12.37 -8.89 7.06
N GLN A 326 11.99 -10.02 6.46
CA GLN A 326 11.58 -10.09 5.07
C GLN A 326 10.31 -10.93 4.97
N GLU A 327 9.30 -10.41 4.27
CA GLU A 327 8.01 -11.07 4.13
C GLU A 327 7.43 -10.84 2.74
N THR A 328 6.46 -11.66 2.32
CA THR A 328 5.78 -11.50 1.04
C THR A 328 4.37 -10.98 1.23
N PHE A 329 4.00 -9.95 0.47
CA PHE A 329 2.64 -9.48 0.35
C PHE A 329 1.97 -10.08 -0.89
N GLY A 330 1.00 -10.96 -0.70
CA GLY A 330 0.19 -11.54 -1.78
C GLY A 330 -0.93 -10.60 -2.20
N VAL A 331 -0.75 -9.91 -3.33
CA VAL A 331 -1.73 -8.97 -3.88
C VAL A 331 -2.88 -9.71 -4.54
N ILE A 332 -4.11 -9.37 -4.17
CA ILE A 332 -5.34 -9.79 -4.84
C ILE A 332 -6.25 -8.57 -4.96
N MET A 333 -6.30 -7.98 -6.15
CA MET A 333 -7.08 -6.80 -6.49
C MET A 333 -8.54 -7.17 -6.78
N LEU A 334 -9.24 -7.61 -5.74
CA LEU A 334 -10.64 -8.04 -5.82
C LEU A 334 -11.56 -7.04 -5.11
N ALA A 335 -12.56 -6.53 -5.81
CA ALA A 335 -13.55 -5.59 -5.28
C ALA A 335 -14.95 -5.88 -5.87
N LEU A 336 -15.98 -5.27 -5.29
CA LEU A 336 -17.32 -5.33 -5.85
C LEU A 336 -17.47 -4.29 -6.96
N VAL A 337 -17.90 -4.76 -8.13
CA VAL A 337 -18.33 -3.94 -9.27
C VAL A 337 -19.78 -4.29 -9.53
N ASP A 338 -20.69 -3.32 -9.41
CA ASP A 338 -22.14 -3.51 -9.53
C ASP A 338 -22.66 -4.65 -8.63
N GLY A 339 -22.17 -4.70 -7.39
CA GLY A 339 -22.52 -5.73 -6.41
C GLY A 339 -21.93 -7.11 -6.68
N ARG A 340 -21.05 -7.28 -7.68
CA ARG A 340 -20.44 -8.57 -8.04
C ARG A 340 -18.93 -8.55 -7.81
N PRO A 341 -18.35 -9.60 -7.19
CA PRO A 341 -16.90 -9.67 -6.99
C PRO A 341 -16.17 -9.83 -8.32
N ARG A 342 -15.21 -8.95 -8.59
CA ARG A 342 -14.35 -9.01 -9.79
C ARG A 342 -12.89 -8.80 -9.41
N ILE A 343 -12.00 -9.52 -10.09
CA ILE A 343 -10.56 -9.24 -10.07
C ILE A 343 -10.31 -8.15 -11.10
N LEU A 344 -9.62 -7.10 -10.67
CA LEU A 344 -9.37 -5.88 -11.42
C LEU A 344 -7.87 -5.68 -11.58
N ASN A 345 -7.44 -5.20 -12.74
CA ASN A 345 -6.09 -4.69 -12.90
C ASN A 345 -6.00 -3.22 -12.42
N LEU A 346 -4.81 -2.61 -12.47
CA LEU A 346 -4.64 -1.22 -12.03
C LEU A 346 -5.47 -0.21 -12.84
N ARG A 347 -5.53 -0.38 -14.17
CA ARG A 347 -6.29 0.49 -15.06
C ARG A 347 -7.79 0.39 -14.76
N ASP A 348 -8.30 -0.82 -14.54
CA ASP A 348 -9.73 -1.03 -14.24
C ASP A 348 -10.12 -0.32 -12.94
N MET A 349 -9.30 -0.40 -11.90
CA MET A 349 -9.55 0.28 -10.62
C MET A 349 -9.64 1.80 -10.78
N LEU A 350 -8.70 2.40 -11.52
CA LEU A 350 -8.70 3.84 -11.81
C LEU A 350 -9.89 4.24 -12.68
N HIS A 351 -10.24 3.43 -13.68
CA HIS A 351 -11.36 3.66 -14.57
C HIS A 351 -12.70 3.66 -13.81
N TYR A 352 -12.97 2.65 -12.99
CA TYR A 352 -14.21 2.59 -12.21
C TYR A 352 -14.31 3.73 -11.19
N TYR A 353 -13.18 4.18 -10.64
CA TYR A 353 -13.16 5.38 -9.81
C TYR A 353 -13.52 6.65 -10.60
N LEU A 354 -12.97 6.84 -11.80
CA LEU A 354 -13.31 7.99 -12.65
C LEU A 354 -14.77 7.96 -13.11
N GLU A 355 -15.31 6.80 -13.46
CA GLU A 355 -16.74 6.67 -13.81
C GLU A 355 -17.64 7.03 -12.64
N HIS A 356 -17.27 6.63 -11.42
CA HIS A 356 -17.98 7.06 -10.21
C HIS A 356 -17.91 8.58 -9.99
N GLN A 357 -16.72 9.18 -10.13
CA GLN A 357 -16.59 10.63 -10.02
C GLN A 357 -17.39 11.37 -11.11
N LYS A 358 -17.43 10.83 -12.33
CA LYS A 358 -18.26 11.38 -13.41
C LYS A 358 -19.74 11.39 -13.06
N ASP A 359 -20.27 10.29 -12.53
CA ASP A 359 -21.66 10.23 -12.07
C ASP A 359 -21.93 11.24 -10.94
N VAL A 360 -21.05 11.29 -9.92
CA VAL A 360 -21.13 12.23 -8.81
C VAL A 360 -21.17 13.68 -9.29
N ILE A 361 -20.27 14.08 -10.20
CA ILE A 361 -20.23 15.45 -10.73
C ILE A 361 -21.48 15.76 -11.56
N ILE A 362 -21.94 14.83 -12.40
CA ILE A 362 -23.17 15.02 -13.19
C ILE A 362 -24.38 15.20 -12.27
N ARG A 363 -24.53 14.35 -11.25
CA ARG A 363 -25.63 14.45 -10.28
C ARG A 363 -25.58 15.75 -9.48
N ARG A 364 -24.40 16.13 -8.97
CA ARG A 364 -24.19 17.40 -8.29
C ARG A 364 -24.57 18.60 -9.17
N THR A 365 -24.14 18.57 -10.43
CA THR A 365 -24.40 19.64 -11.40
C THR A 365 -25.90 19.73 -11.71
N LYS A 366 -26.61 18.60 -11.85
CA LYS A 366 -28.07 18.58 -12.00
C LYS A 366 -28.80 19.14 -10.78
N PHE A 367 -28.38 18.74 -9.58
CA PHE A 367 -28.96 19.24 -8.34
C PHE A 367 -28.78 20.77 -8.21
N GLU A 368 -27.59 21.28 -8.49
CA GLU A 368 -27.29 22.71 -8.47
C GLU A 368 -28.07 23.45 -9.57
N LEU A 369 -28.24 22.85 -10.75
CA LEU A 369 -29.02 23.41 -11.85
C LEU A 369 -30.51 23.51 -11.51
N GLU A 370 -31.10 22.47 -10.92
CA GLU A 370 -32.50 22.49 -10.48
C GLU A 370 -32.72 23.56 -9.41
N LYS A 371 -31.80 23.68 -8.45
CA LYS A 371 -31.83 24.72 -7.42
C LYS A 371 -31.68 26.12 -8.01
N ALA A 372 -30.76 26.31 -8.96
CA ALA A 372 -30.56 27.59 -9.64
C ALA A 372 -31.79 27.98 -10.47
N ARG A 373 -32.36 27.06 -11.25
CA ARG A 373 -33.61 27.28 -12.00
C ARG A 373 -34.78 27.62 -11.08
N ALA A 374 -34.93 26.90 -9.96
CA ALA A 374 -35.95 27.21 -8.97
C ALA A 374 -35.75 28.61 -8.37
N ARG A 375 -34.51 29.03 -8.13
CA ARG A 375 -34.19 30.39 -7.65
C ARG A 375 -34.48 31.45 -8.71
N ALA A 376 -34.05 31.25 -9.96
CA ALA A 376 -34.34 32.14 -11.08
C ALA A 376 -35.85 32.33 -11.26
N HIS A 377 -36.62 31.25 -11.20
CA HIS A 377 -38.08 31.27 -11.28
C HIS A 377 -38.70 32.19 -10.21
N ILE A 378 -38.21 32.13 -8.97
CA ILE A 378 -38.70 33.01 -7.90
C ILE A 378 -38.27 34.47 -8.13
N LEU A 379 -37.02 34.71 -8.52
CA LEU A 379 -36.50 36.06 -8.77
C LEU A 379 -37.23 36.76 -9.93
N GLU A 380 -37.59 36.02 -10.98
CA GLU A 380 -38.40 36.53 -12.09
C GLU A 380 -39.78 37.03 -11.60
N GLY A 381 -40.45 36.24 -10.76
CA GLY A 381 -41.73 36.67 -10.16
C GLY A 381 -41.60 37.90 -9.27
N LEU A 382 -40.53 37.97 -8.46
CA LEU A 382 -40.23 39.15 -7.63
C LEU A 382 -39.93 40.38 -8.49
N LYS A 383 -39.20 40.23 -9.60
CA LYS A 383 -38.92 41.32 -10.53
C LYS A 383 -40.20 41.86 -11.15
N ILE A 384 -41.08 40.98 -11.66
CA ILE A 384 -42.41 41.37 -12.17
C ILE A 384 -43.19 42.13 -11.09
N ALA A 385 -43.17 41.65 -9.85
CA ALA A 385 -43.87 42.32 -8.76
C ALA A 385 -43.30 43.71 -8.42
N LEU A 386 -41.97 43.88 -8.47
CA LEU A 386 -41.31 45.17 -8.24
C LEU A 386 -41.53 46.16 -9.39
N ASP A 387 -41.66 45.66 -10.63
CA ASP A 387 -41.99 46.47 -11.80
C ASP A 387 -43.45 46.98 -11.78
N HIS A 388 -44.36 46.21 -11.16
CA HIS A 388 -45.79 46.51 -11.08
C HIS A 388 -46.29 46.70 -9.63
N LEU A 389 -45.47 47.31 -8.76
CA LEU A 389 -45.66 47.30 -7.31
C LEU A 389 -47.04 47.82 -6.86
N ASP A 390 -47.48 48.97 -7.38
CA ASP A 390 -48.76 49.57 -6.99
C ASP A 390 -49.96 48.66 -7.34
N GLU A 391 -49.90 48.00 -8.49
CA GLU A 391 -50.93 47.07 -8.92
C GLU A 391 -50.94 45.79 -8.09
N VAL A 392 -49.77 45.27 -7.73
CA VAL A 392 -49.62 44.12 -6.83
C VAL A 392 -50.21 44.45 -5.46
N ILE A 393 -49.84 45.59 -4.87
CA ILE A 393 -50.37 46.05 -3.57
C ILE A 393 -51.89 46.22 -3.64
N THR A 394 -52.40 46.82 -4.71
CA THR A 394 -53.85 47.01 -4.90
C THR A 394 -54.58 45.66 -4.97
N THR A 395 -54.05 44.71 -5.74
CA THR A 395 -54.61 43.35 -5.90
C THR A 395 -54.66 42.62 -4.55
N ILE A 396 -53.58 42.72 -3.76
CA ILE A 396 -53.51 42.13 -2.41
C ILE A 396 -54.53 42.79 -1.48
N ARG A 397 -54.62 44.13 -1.45
CA ARG A 397 -55.53 44.88 -0.57
C ARG A 397 -57.02 44.66 -0.88
N GLN A 398 -57.37 44.38 -2.14
CA GLN A 398 -58.75 44.10 -2.55
C GLN A 398 -59.18 42.66 -2.26
N SER A 399 -58.23 41.76 -2.04
CA SER A 399 -58.48 40.36 -1.77
C SER A 399 -58.81 40.12 -0.30
N ARG A 400 -59.84 39.32 -0.01
CA ARG A 400 -60.31 39.07 1.37
C ARG A 400 -59.44 38.08 2.14
N THR A 401 -58.77 37.16 1.43
CA THR A 401 -57.90 36.15 2.03
C THR A 401 -56.61 36.01 1.22
N PRO A 402 -55.53 35.45 1.81
CA PRO A 402 -54.28 35.19 1.11
C PRO A 402 -54.45 34.28 -0.12
N GLU A 403 -55.34 33.29 -0.06
CA GLU A 403 -55.59 32.38 -1.18
C GLU A 403 -56.21 33.11 -2.38
N ILE A 404 -57.19 34.00 -2.12
CA ILE A 404 -57.80 34.85 -3.16
C ILE A 404 -56.75 35.79 -3.74
N ALA A 405 -55.91 36.39 -2.89
CA ALA A 405 -54.84 37.28 -3.33
C ALA A 405 -53.83 36.53 -4.23
N ARG A 406 -53.42 35.33 -3.83
CA ARG A 406 -52.51 34.48 -4.60
C ARG A 406 -53.10 34.14 -5.96
N ASP A 407 -54.34 33.64 -6.01
CA ASP A 407 -54.99 33.23 -7.25
C ASP A 407 -55.23 34.44 -8.18
N ALA A 408 -55.51 35.62 -7.62
CA ALA A 408 -55.59 36.87 -8.38
C ALA A 408 -54.23 37.31 -8.94
N LEU A 409 -53.14 37.19 -8.17
CA LEU A 409 -51.78 37.48 -8.64
C LEU A 409 -51.35 36.54 -9.77
N ILE A 410 -51.64 35.24 -9.62
CA ILE A 410 -51.43 34.21 -10.67
C ILE A 410 -52.12 34.61 -11.96
N ALA A 411 -53.42 34.90 -11.90
CA ALA A 411 -54.22 35.21 -13.08
C ALA A 411 -53.80 36.55 -13.73
N LYS A 412 -53.51 37.57 -12.94
CA LYS A 412 -53.27 38.93 -13.44
C LYS A 412 -51.86 39.14 -14.01
N PHE A 413 -50.85 38.49 -13.41
CA PHE A 413 -49.45 38.68 -13.78
C PHE A 413 -48.82 37.42 -14.43
N ALA A 414 -49.64 36.42 -14.79
CA ALA A 414 -49.21 35.15 -15.38
C ALA A 414 -48.11 34.44 -14.54
N LEU A 415 -48.25 34.51 -13.22
CA LEU A 415 -47.28 33.95 -12.27
C LEU A 415 -47.63 32.50 -11.91
N SER A 416 -46.63 31.71 -11.53
CA SER A 416 -46.88 30.41 -10.90
C SER A 416 -47.31 30.56 -9.44
N GLU A 417 -47.91 29.51 -8.88
CA GLU A 417 -48.30 29.47 -7.46
C GLU A 417 -47.12 29.79 -6.52
N LYS A 418 -45.93 29.24 -6.83
CA LYS A 418 -44.70 29.49 -6.04
C LYS A 418 -44.23 30.95 -6.12
N GLN A 419 -44.33 31.57 -7.29
CA GLN A 419 -43.99 32.99 -7.47
C GLN A 419 -44.97 33.88 -6.71
N ALA A 420 -46.28 33.65 -6.89
CA ALA A 420 -47.31 34.42 -6.20
C ALA A 420 -47.18 34.30 -4.68
N GLN A 421 -46.92 33.10 -4.16
CA GLN A 421 -46.65 32.90 -2.73
C GLN A 421 -45.40 33.66 -2.27
N ALA A 422 -44.30 33.61 -3.02
CA ALA A 422 -43.07 34.34 -2.69
C ALA A 422 -43.28 35.88 -2.67
N ILE A 423 -44.16 36.41 -3.52
CA ILE A 423 -44.55 37.82 -3.51
C ILE A 423 -45.37 38.15 -2.27
N LEU A 424 -46.31 37.29 -1.86
CA LEU A 424 -47.09 37.48 -0.63
C LEU A 424 -46.20 37.43 0.63
N ASP A 425 -45.16 36.60 0.62
CA ASP A 425 -44.19 36.48 1.71
C ASP A 425 -43.12 37.60 1.71
N MET A 426 -43.16 38.49 0.71
CA MET A 426 -42.19 39.58 0.58
C MET A 426 -42.35 40.60 1.72
N ARG A 427 -41.23 40.93 2.36
CA ARG A 427 -41.18 41.96 3.42
C ARG A 427 -41.03 43.35 2.83
N LEU A 428 -41.68 44.36 3.41
CA LEU A 428 -41.65 45.76 2.95
C LEU A 428 -40.23 46.34 2.77
N GLN A 429 -39.24 45.89 3.55
CA GLN A 429 -37.84 46.32 3.39
C GLN A 429 -37.25 46.01 2.00
N ARG A 430 -37.77 44.99 1.30
CA ARG A 430 -37.35 44.58 -0.05
C ARG A 430 -37.79 45.56 -1.14
N LEU A 431 -38.62 46.56 -0.81
CA LEU A 431 -39.13 47.57 -1.75
C LEU A 431 -38.19 48.77 -1.90
N THR A 432 -37.07 48.81 -1.18
CA THR A 432 -36.08 49.89 -1.31
C THR A 432 -35.33 49.76 -2.64
N GLY A 433 -34.89 50.88 -3.22
CA GLY A 433 -34.20 50.89 -4.52
C GLY A 433 -32.97 49.98 -4.57
N LEU A 434 -32.17 49.98 -3.49
CA LEU A 434 -30.99 49.10 -3.38
C LEU A 434 -31.34 47.61 -3.37
N GLU A 435 -32.50 47.22 -2.82
CA GLU A 435 -32.92 45.81 -2.79
C GLU A 435 -33.42 45.34 -4.16
N ARG A 436 -33.99 46.24 -4.96
CA ARG A 436 -34.31 45.97 -6.36
C ARG A 436 -33.06 45.70 -7.19
N GLU A 437 -32.04 46.55 -7.09
CA GLU A 437 -30.76 46.36 -7.79
C GLU A 437 -30.11 45.02 -7.42
N LYS A 438 -30.12 44.64 -6.13
CA LYS A 438 -29.62 43.33 -5.69
C LYS A 438 -30.38 42.15 -6.28
N ILE A 439 -31.71 42.26 -6.45
CA ILE A 439 -32.52 41.21 -7.06
C ILE A 439 -32.19 41.07 -8.54
N GLU A 440 -31.99 42.19 -9.24
CA GLU A 440 -31.60 42.19 -10.66
C GLU A 440 -30.18 41.61 -10.85
N GLU A 441 -29.23 41.98 -9.99
CA GLU A 441 -27.86 41.43 -9.98
C GLU A 441 -27.87 39.93 -9.65
N GLU A 442 -28.56 39.51 -8.58
CA GLU A 442 -28.70 38.09 -8.22
C GLU A 442 -29.34 37.29 -9.36
N TYR A 443 -30.36 37.83 -10.02
CA TYR A 443 -31.01 37.15 -11.15
C TYR A 443 -30.04 36.94 -12.31
N LYS A 444 -29.23 37.95 -12.64
CA LYS A 444 -28.22 37.86 -13.68
C LYS A 444 -27.16 36.80 -13.33
N ASP A 445 -26.63 36.82 -12.12
CA ASP A 445 -25.63 35.85 -11.65
C ASP A 445 -26.17 34.41 -11.69
N VAL A 446 -27.44 34.23 -11.31
CA VAL A 446 -28.11 32.92 -11.37
C VAL A 446 -28.29 32.46 -12.82
N LEU A 447 -28.62 33.35 -13.76
CA LEU A 447 -28.70 32.99 -15.18
C LEU A 447 -27.34 32.58 -15.75
N GLU A 448 -26.26 33.32 -15.43
CA GLU A 448 -24.89 32.95 -15.82
C GLU A 448 -24.50 31.58 -15.22
N THR A 449 -24.90 31.33 -13.97
CA THR A 449 -24.69 30.03 -13.31
C THR A 449 -25.45 28.90 -14.02
N ILE A 450 -26.71 29.13 -14.40
CA ILE A 450 -27.52 28.16 -15.16
C ILE A 450 -26.86 27.84 -16.50
N GLU A 451 -26.45 28.85 -17.25
CA GLU A 451 -25.77 28.67 -18.54
C GLU A 451 -24.49 27.84 -18.38
N TRP A 452 -23.68 28.14 -17.36
CA TRP A 452 -22.47 27.35 -17.06
C TRP A 452 -22.80 25.89 -16.72
N LEU A 453 -23.76 25.65 -15.82
CA LEU A 453 -24.17 24.30 -15.40
C LEU A 453 -24.72 23.48 -16.57
N GLU A 454 -25.57 24.08 -17.41
CA GLU A 454 -26.07 23.44 -18.63
C GLU A 454 -24.93 23.10 -19.58
N ALA A 455 -23.97 24.01 -19.75
CA ALA A 455 -22.82 23.79 -20.59
C ALA A 455 -21.89 22.68 -20.04
N VAL A 456 -21.79 22.50 -18.72
CA VAL A 456 -21.08 21.37 -18.09
C VAL A 456 -21.80 20.05 -18.38
N LEU A 457 -23.13 20.00 -18.22
CA LEU A 457 -23.90 18.79 -18.50
C LEU A 457 -23.90 18.38 -19.98
N ALA A 458 -23.69 19.33 -20.88
CA ALA A 458 -23.63 19.09 -22.32
C ALA A 458 -22.27 18.61 -22.83
N ASP A 459 -21.19 18.77 -22.06
CA ASP A 459 -19.82 18.44 -22.48
C ASP A 459 -19.07 17.63 -21.42
N GLU A 460 -18.90 16.33 -21.68
CA GLU A 460 -18.16 15.41 -20.81
C GLU A 460 -16.73 15.90 -20.53
N ARG A 461 -16.08 16.65 -21.44
CA ARG A 461 -14.73 17.18 -21.20
C ARG A 461 -14.71 18.21 -20.07
N LYS A 462 -15.78 18.98 -19.90
CA LYS A 462 -15.92 19.93 -18.78
C LYS A 462 -16.12 19.19 -17.47
N VAL A 463 -16.92 18.12 -17.47
CA VAL A 463 -17.08 17.24 -16.30
C VAL A 463 -15.73 16.65 -15.90
N MET A 464 -15.00 16.07 -16.85
CA MET A 464 -13.66 15.52 -16.60
C MET A 464 -12.65 16.60 -16.17
N GLY A 465 -12.78 17.82 -16.68
CA GLY A 465 -12.00 18.99 -16.25
C GLY A 465 -12.23 19.34 -14.78
N ILE A 466 -13.49 19.37 -14.34
CA ILE A 466 -13.84 19.59 -12.91
C ILE A 466 -13.25 18.47 -12.04
N ILE A 467 -13.37 17.21 -12.46
CA ILE A 467 -12.79 16.07 -11.74
C ILE A 467 -11.27 16.22 -11.62
N LYS A 468 -10.60 16.59 -12.71
CA LYS A 468 -9.16 16.83 -12.74
C LYS A 468 -8.75 17.94 -11.77
N ASP A 469 -9.46 19.06 -11.76
CA ASP A 469 -9.17 20.19 -10.87
C ASP A 469 -9.38 19.82 -9.40
N GLU A 470 -10.47 19.11 -9.08
CA GLU A 470 -10.74 18.63 -7.71
C GLU A 470 -9.67 17.62 -7.24
N LEU A 471 -9.25 16.68 -8.10
CA LEU A 471 -8.17 15.73 -7.78
C LEU A 471 -6.84 16.44 -7.53
N LEU A 472 -6.51 17.48 -8.32
CA LEU A 472 -5.30 18.26 -8.14
C LEU A 472 -5.33 19.09 -6.84
N ASP A 473 -6.49 19.62 -6.44
CA ASP A 473 -6.67 20.28 -5.13
C ASP A 473 -6.46 19.30 -3.97
N VAL A 474 -7.06 18.11 -4.06
CA VAL A 474 -6.87 17.03 -3.08
C VAL A 474 -5.38 16.67 -2.96
N LYS A 475 -4.68 16.47 -4.08
CA LYS A 475 -3.24 16.20 -4.09
C LYS A 475 -2.45 17.35 -3.45
N LYS A 476 -2.81 18.60 -3.74
CA LYS A 476 -2.13 19.77 -3.16
C LYS A 476 -2.29 19.85 -1.65
N ARG A 477 -3.47 19.52 -1.12
CA ARG A 477 -3.80 19.63 0.31
C ARG A 477 -3.34 18.43 1.14
N PHE A 478 -3.37 17.23 0.57
CA PHE A 478 -3.18 15.98 1.30
C PHE A 478 -2.06 15.08 0.76
N GLY A 479 -1.45 15.42 -0.37
CA GLY A 479 -0.32 14.68 -0.91
C GLY A 479 0.90 14.74 0.02
N ASP A 480 1.63 13.62 0.10
CA ASP A 480 2.83 13.49 0.91
C ASP A 480 3.93 12.73 0.15
N ALA A 481 5.14 12.76 0.70
CA ALA A 481 6.27 12.03 0.13
C ALA A 481 6.07 10.51 0.28
N ARG A 482 6.54 9.77 -0.73
CA ARG A 482 6.61 8.30 -0.70
C ARG A 482 7.47 7.84 0.50
N ARG A 483 6.98 6.84 1.23
CA ARG A 483 7.68 6.23 2.37
C ARG A 483 8.46 4.99 1.94
N THR A 484 7.79 4.06 1.27
CA THR A 484 8.39 2.77 0.87
C THR A 484 9.36 2.96 -0.30
N VAL A 485 10.56 2.40 -0.17
CA VAL A 485 11.62 2.46 -1.20
C VAL A 485 11.62 1.19 -2.05
N ILE A 486 11.57 1.34 -3.37
CA ILE A 486 11.62 0.21 -4.31
C ILE A 486 13.07 0.05 -4.80
N THR A 487 13.70 -1.07 -4.49
CA THR A 487 15.08 -1.39 -4.88
C THR A 487 15.13 -2.60 -5.81
N SER A 488 16.28 -2.84 -6.43
CA SER A 488 16.53 -4.05 -7.20
C SER A 488 16.55 -5.29 -6.29
N ASP A 489 15.95 -6.38 -6.74
CA ASP A 489 16.03 -7.66 -6.02
C ASP A 489 17.42 -8.29 -6.24
N VAL A 490 18.38 -7.95 -5.39
CA VAL A 490 19.71 -8.57 -5.37
C VAL A 490 19.68 -10.01 -4.84
N SER A 491 18.56 -10.52 -4.33
CA SER A 491 18.46 -11.94 -3.94
C SER A 491 18.35 -12.90 -5.13
N LYS A 492 18.21 -12.36 -6.34
CA LYS A 492 18.36 -13.10 -7.60
C LYS A 492 19.81 -13.15 -8.10
N LEU A 493 20.71 -12.37 -7.51
CA LEU A 493 22.13 -12.42 -7.80
C LEU A 493 22.72 -13.53 -6.92
N GLU A 494 23.38 -14.50 -7.54
CA GLU A 494 24.16 -15.49 -6.79
C GLU A 494 25.27 -14.74 -6.04
N VAL A 495 25.76 -15.28 -4.91
CA VAL A 495 26.88 -14.66 -4.16
C VAL A 495 28.08 -14.39 -5.08
N GLU A 496 28.24 -15.25 -6.09
CA GLU A 496 29.20 -15.12 -7.18
C GLU A 496 29.05 -13.82 -7.98
N ASP A 497 27.82 -13.38 -8.29
CA ASP A 497 27.55 -12.15 -9.07
C ASP A 497 27.90 -10.86 -8.30
N LEU A 498 28.09 -10.94 -6.98
CA LEU A 498 28.50 -9.82 -6.12
C LEU A 498 30.02 -9.73 -5.93
N ILE A 499 30.77 -10.73 -6.41
CA ILE A 499 32.21 -10.80 -6.29
C ILE A 499 32.82 -10.36 -7.61
N ALA A 500 33.84 -9.50 -7.57
CA ALA A 500 34.53 -9.06 -8.79
C ALA A 500 35.29 -10.25 -9.41
N ASN A 501 35.13 -10.46 -10.73
CA ASN A 501 35.88 -11.47 -11.47
C ASN A 501 37.30 -10.97 -11.73
N GLU A 502 38.20 -11.30 -10.82
CA GLU A 502 39.57 -10.81 -10.79
C GLU A 502 40.56 -11.96 -10.93
N ASP A 503 41.68 -11.68 -11.59
CA ASP A 503 42.80 -12.62 -11.69
C ASP A 503 43.54 -12.71 -10.34
N ILE A 504 43.60 -13.91 -9.80
CA ILE A 504 44.23 -14.24 -8.52
C ILE A 504 45.32 -15.29 -8.70
N VAL A 505 46.38 -15.17 -7.91
CA VAL A 505 47.38 -16.23 -7.73
C VAL A 505 46.98 -17.03 -6.51
N ILE A 506 46.85 -18.35 -6.68
CA ILE A 506 46.64 -19.28 -5.59
C ILE A 506 47.96 -19.98 -5.30
N THR A 507 48.35 -19.98 -4.02
CA THR A 507 49.54 -20.69 -3.55
C THR A 507 49.15 -21.71 -2.49
N ILE A 508 49.62 -22.95 -2.66
CA ILE A 508 49.44 -24.04 -1.71
C ILE A 508 50.82 -24.57 -1.34
N THR A 509 51.05 -24.70 -0.05
CA THR A 509 52.32 -25.16 0.54
C THR A 509 52.30 -26.67 0.74
N HIS A 510 53.48 -27.27 0.91
CA HIS A 510 53.62 -28.70 1.18
C HIS A 510 52.93 -29.12 2.48
N GLN A 511 52.90 -28.24 3.49
CA GLN A 511 52.16 -28.46 4.74
C GLN A 511 50.64 -28.21 4.62
N GLY A 512 50.13 -27.92 3.42
CA GLY A 512 48.70 -27.76 3.16
C GLY A 512 48.13 -26.41 3.55
N TYR A 513 48.95 -25.36 3.70
CA TYR A 513 48.43 -23.98 3.79
C TYR A 513 48.10 -23.44 2.41
N VAL A 514 46.91 -22.87 2.25
CA VAL A 514 46.41 -22.24 1.03
C VAL A 514 46.12 -20.76 1.25
N LYS A 515 46.39 -19.96 0.24
CA LYS A 515 45.95 -18.56 0.14
C LYS A 515 45.73 -18.14 -1.30
N ARG A 516 44.91 -17.11 -1.48
CA ARG A 516 44.83 -16.32 -2.71
C ARG A 516 45.41 -14.92 -2.49
N LEU A 517 45.88 -14.33 -3.57
CA LEU A 517 46.30 -12.93 -3.63
C LEU A 517 46.11 -12.38 -5.05
N PRO A 518 45.87 -11.07 -5.23
CA PRO A 518 45.75 -10.48 -6.56
C PRO A 518 47.02 -10.67 -7.40
N VAL A 519 46.88 -10.94 -8.71
CA VAL A 519 48.03 -11.13 -9.63
C VAL A 519 48.99 -9.94 -9.63
N ASP A 520 48.47 -8.73 -9.52
CA ASP A 520 49.27 -7.48 -9.49
C ASP A 520 50.27 -7.40 -8.34
N THR A 521 50.09 -8.25 -7.31
CA THR A 521 51.04 -8.39 -6.20
C THR A 521 52.39 -8.95 -6.65
N TYR A 522 52.43 -9.72 -7.75
CA TYR A 522 53.65 -10.26 -8.36
C TYR A 522 54.02 -9.46 -9.62
N ARG A 523 54.61 -8.27 -9.44
CA ARG A 523 55.12 -7.47 -10.58
C ARG A 523 56.23 -8.23 -11.32
N SER A 524 56.12 -8.26 -12.65
CA SER A 524 57.18 -8.70 -13.57
C SER A 524 58.44 -7.85 -13.39
N GLN A 525 59.56 -8.49 -13.03
CA GLN A 525 60.89 -7.88 -13.09
C GLN A 525 61.60 -8.34 -14.38
N ARG A 526 62.19 -7.40 -15.12
CA ARG A 526 62.99 -7.71 -16.32
C ARG A 526 64.17 -8.62 -15.97
N ARG A 527 64.56 -9.50 -16.92
CA ARG A 527 65.66 -10.48 -16.79
C ARG A 527 66.90 -9.83 -16.16
N GLY A 528 67.36 -10.38 -15.03
CA GLY A 528 68.60 -9.99 -14.35
C GLY A 528 68.48 -9.59 -12.87
N GLY A 529 67.28 -9.51 -12.29
CA GLY A 529 67.09 -9.23 -10.86
C GLY A 529 67.21 -10.47 -9.96
N ARG A 530 67.98 -10.38 -8.86
CA ARG A 530 67.95 -11.38 -7.77
C ARG A 530 66.53 -11.51 -7.24
N GLY A 531 66.04 -12.76 -7.15
CA GLY A 531 64.63 -13.10 -6.98
C GLY A 531 63.89 -12.37 -5.85
N VAL A 532 62.64 -11.99 -6.13
CA VAL A 532 61.73 -11.40 -5.16
C VAL A 532 61.40 -12.44 -4.09
N THR A 533 61.85 -12.21 -2.84
CA THR A 533 61.68 -13.15 -1.72
C THR A 533 60.21 -13.43 -1.43
N GLY A 534 59.78 -14.68 -1.54
CA GLY A 534 58.42 -15.13 -1.21
C GLY A 534 58.16 -15.28 0.29
N MET A 535 57.13 -16.07 0.64
CA MET A 535 56.75 -16.40 2.01
C MET A 535 57.96 -16.89 2.83
N GLY A 536 58.15 -16.36 4.05
CA GLY A 536 59.19 -16.83 4.96
C GLY A 536 58.84 -18.24 5.45
N THR A 537 59.56 -19.23 4.95
CA THR A 537 59.38 -20.62 5.35
C THR A 537 60.17 -20.86 6.63
N LYS A 538 59.55 -21.45 7.66
CA LYS A 538 60.34 -22.18 8.67
C LYS A 538 61.09 -23.25 7.90
N GLU A 539 62.33 -23.54 8.29
CA GLU A 539 63.13 -24.64 7.74
C GLU A 539 62.19 -25.83 7.43
N GLU A 540 61.98 -26.12 6.14
CA GLU A 540 61.20 -27.24 5.54
C GLU A 540 59.79 -27.02 4.93
N ASP A 541 59.10 -25.87 5.04
CA ASP A 541 57.86 -25.65 4.26
C ASP A 541 58.17 -25.00 2.89
N PHE A 542 57.48 -25.36 1.81
CA PHE A 542 57.70 -24.75 0.48
C PHE A 542 56.41 -24.75 -0.33
N VAL A 543 56.34 -23.89 -1.35
CA VAL A 543 55.18 -23.81 -2.24
C VAL A 543 55.18 -25.03 -3.18
N GLU A 544 54.17 -25.89 -3.05
CA GLU A 544 53.99 -27.10 -3.87
C GLU A 544 53.14 -26.83 -5.11
N HIS A 545 52.12 -25.97 -4.98
CA HIS A 545 51.30 -25.53 -6.11
C HIS A 545 51.22 -24.01 -6.19
N LEU A 546 51.48 -23.48 -7.38
CA LEU A 546 51.30 -22.07 -7.73
C LEU A 546 50.68 -21.97 -9.11
N PHE A 547 49.51 -21.36 -9.21
CA PHE A 547 48.83 -21.15 -10.49
C PHE A 547 47.97 -19.90 -10.44
N VAL A 548 47.65 -19.37 -11.62
CA VAL A 548 46.74 -18.25 -11.79
C VAL A 548 45.35 -18.81 -12.07
N ALA A 549 44.34 -18.27 -11.38
CA ALA A 549 42.93 -18.54 -11.62
C ALA A 549 42.15 -17.22 -11.50
N THR A 550 40.83 -17.25 -11.67
CA THR A 550 40.00 -16.12 -11.27
C THR A 550 39.29 -16.43 -9.96
N THR A 551 38.77 -15.38 -9.31
CA THR A 551 37.87 -15.52 -8.17
C THR A 551 36.67 -16.44 -8.45
N HIS A 552 36.25 -16.57 -9.73
CA HIS A 552 35.07 -17.35 -10.13
C HIS A 552 35.38 -18.78 -10.61
N HIS A 553 36.64 -19.09 -10.91
CA HIS A 553 37.01 -20.46 -11.30
C HIS A 553 36.72 -21.45 -10.17
N ASN A 554 36.32 -22.68 -10.53
CA ASN A 554 36.28 -23.78 -9.58
C ASN A 554 37.68 -24.37 -9.43
N ILE A 555 38.13 -24.54 -8.21
CA ILE A 555 39.40 -25.15 -7.85
C ILE A 555 39.10 -26.56 -7.34
N LEU A 556 39.52 -27.56 -8.11
CA LEU A 556 39.35 -28.97 -7.77
C LEU A 556 40.57 -29.48 -7.01
N PHE A 557 40.35 -30.06 -5.85
CA PHE A 557 41.37 -30.66 -4.99
C PHE A 557 41.23 -32.19 -4.99
N PHE A 558 42.17 -32.87 -5.63
CA PHE A 558 42.22 -34.33 -5.71
C PHE A 558 43.03 -34.87 -4.54
N THR A 559 42.55 -35.93 -3.89
CA THR A 559 43.23 -36.53 -2.73
C THR A 559 43.83 -37.90 -3.03
N ASN A 560 44.76 -38.35 -2.18
CA ASN A 560 45.36 -39.68 -2.23
C ASN A 560 44.33 -40.81 -2.01
N LYS A 561 43.15 -40.51 -1.48
CA LYS A 561 42.03 -41.44 -1.31
C LYS A 561 41.05 -41.43 -2.49
N GLY A 562 41.37 -40.72 -3.58
CA GLY A 562 40.54 -40.65 -4.77
C GLY A 562 39.29 -39.77 -4.64
N ARG A 563 39.24 -38.88 -3.64
CA ARG A 563 38.16 -37.89 -3.50
C ARG A 563 38.52 -36.61 -4.25
N VAL A 564 37.47 -35.89 -4.66
CA VAL A 564 37.58 -34.56 -5.27
C VAL A 564 36.75 -33.59 -4.46
N TYR A 565 37.40 -32.55 -3.95
CA TYR A 565 36.74 -31.42 -3.32
C TYR A 565 36.73 -30.22 -4.27
N ARG A 566 35.74 -29.35 -4.14
CA ARG A 566 35.58 -28.16 -4.99
C ARG A 566 35.38 -26.93 -4.13
N LEU A 567 36.18 -25.89 -4.37
CA LEU A 567 35.96 -24.54 -3.87
C LEU A 567 36.05 -23.54 -5.02
N LYS A 568 35.26 -22.48 -5.00
CA LYS A 568 35.44 -21.32 -5.89
C LYS A 568 36.67 -20.52 -5.44
N GLY A 569 37.32 -19.85 -6.40
CA GLY A 569 38.51 -19.06 -6.14
C GLY A 569 38.34 -18.03 -5.01
N TYR A 570 37.15 -17.41 -4.88
CA TYR A 570 36.85 -16.43 -3.84
C TYR A 570 36.69 -17.03 -2.43
N GLU A 571 36.39 -18.32 -2.31
CA GLU A 571 36.25 -19.04 -1.02
C GLU A 571 37.60 -19.32 -0.36
N LEU A 572 38.70 -19.21 -1.12
CA LEU A 572 40.04 -19.31 -0.58
C LEU A 572 40.40 -18.04 0.21
N PRO A 573 41.14 -18.17 1.32
CA PRO A 573 41.47 -17.04 2.18
C PRO A 573 42.40 -16.07 1.45
N ASP A 574 42.01 -14.79 1.44
CA ASP A 574 42.88 -13.72 0.98
C ASP A 574 43.96 -13.46 2.04
N ALA A 575 45.22 -13.48 1.62
CA ALA A 575 46.33 -13.25 2.52
C ALA A 575 47.51 -12.60 1.79
N GLY A 576 48.12 -11.62 2.46
CA GLY A 576 49.29 -10.91 1.94
C GLY A 576 50.45 -11.83 1.55
N ARG A 577 51.36 -11.30 0.73
CA ARG A 577 52.50 -12.04 0.16
C ARG A 577 53.34 -12.79 1.20
N THR A 578 53.55 -12.23 2.38
CA THR A 578 54.35 -12.80 3.48
C THR A 578 53.55 -13.68 4.46
N ALA A 579 52.22 -13.63 4.43
CA ALA A 579 51.37 -14.42 5.31
C ALA A 579 51.28 -15.89 4.85
N LYS A 580 51.04 -16.81 5.78
CA LYS A 580 50.98 -18.25 5.47
C LYS A 580 49.66 -18.69 4.81
N GLY A 581 48.58 -17.94 5.01
CA GLY A 581 47.23 -18.38 4.64
C GLY A 581 46.63 -19.31 5.69
N SER A 582 45.60 -20.07 5.30
CA SER A 582 44.89 -21.00 6.18
C SER A 582 45.22 -22.44 5.84
N ALA A 583 45.23 -23.33 6.84
CA ALA A 583 45.37 -24.76 6.60
C ALA A 583 44.14 -25.28 5.82
N ILE A 584 44.37 -26.03 4.74
CA ILE A 584 43.33 -26.49 3.83
C ILE A 584 42.35 -27.47 4.47
N ILE A 585 42.78 -28.19 5.50
CA ILE A 585 41.93 -29.05 6.35
C ILE A 585 40.82 -28.28 7.08
N ASN A 586 40.96 -26.95 7.23
CA ASN A 586 39.91 -26.11 7.81
C ASN A 586 38.87 -25.67 6.76
N LEU A 587 39.20 -25.81 5.47
CA LEU A 587 38.34 -25.42 4.35
C LEU A 587 37.66 -26.64 3.71
N LEU A 588 38.29 -27.81 3.80
CA LEU A 588 37.82 -29.05 3.21
C LEU A 588 37.62 -30.11 4.31
N PRO A 589 36.48 -30.82 4.35
CA PRO A 589 36.22 -31.90 5.31
C PRO A 589 37.02 -33.15 4.90
N MET A 590 38.33 -33.11 5.12
CA MET A 590 39.28 -34.18 4.82
C MET A 590 39.36 -35.18 5.97
N GLU A 591 39.52 -36.46 5.66
CA GLU A 591 39.75 -37.49 6.67
C GLU A 591 41.17 -37.45 7.24
N LYS A 592 41.35 -38.12 8.39
CA LYS A 592 42.68 -38.39 8.93
C LYS A 592 43.53 -39.14 7.88
N ASP A 593 44.76 -38.66 7.69
CA ASP A 593 45.75 -39.12 6.71
C ASP A 593 45.37 -38.94 5.23
N GLU A 594 44.33 -38.17 4.94
CA GLU A 594 44.01 -37.73 3.58
C GLU A 594 44.90 -36.53 3.18
N LYS A 595 45.51 -36.60 1.99
CA LYS A 595 46.42 -35.57 1.47
C LYS A 595 46.02 -35.18 0.06
N ILE A 596 46.17 -33.90 -0.26
CA ILE A 596 45.98 -33.40 -1.62
C ILE A 596 47.13 -33.90 -2.50
N THR A 597 46.80 -34.39 -3.69
CA THR A 597 47.75 -34.92 -4.68
C THR A 597 47.81 -34.08 -5.94
N ALA A 598 46.72 -33.39 -6.29
CA ALA A 598 46.66 -32.49 -7.43
C ALA A 598 45.61 -31.40 -7.20
N VAL A 599 45.87 -30.22 -7.74
CA VAL A 599 44.94 -29.08 -7.71
C VAL A 599 44.77 -28.54 -9.11
N ILE A 600 43.54 -28.46 -9.60
CA ILE A 600 43.25 -28.09 -10.98
C ILE A 600 42.17 -26.99 -11.00
N PRO A 601 42.49 -25.79 -11.52
CA PRO A 601 41.48 -24.77 -11.78
C PRO A 601 40.70 -25.11 -13.05
N ILE A 602 39.38 -25.05 -13.00
CA ILE A 602 38.49 -25.21 -14.16
C ILE A 602 37.64 -23.95 -14.35
N LYS A 603 37.46 -23.59 -15.63
CA LYS A 603 36.48 -22.58 -16.06
C LYS A 603 35.09 -23.22 -16.10
N ASP A 604 34.05 -22.48 -15.78
CA ASP A 604 32.66 -22.98 -15.75
C ASP A 604 32.17 -23.56 -17.11
N SER A 605 32.91 -23.36 -18.20
CA SER A 605 32.57 -23.86 -19.55
C SER A 605 33.17 -25.23 -19.93
N ALA A 606 33.82 -25.95 -19.01
CA ALA A 606 34.34 -27.29 -19.31
C ALA A 606 33.29 -28.38 -19.03
N PRO A 607 32.97 -29.29 -19.98
CA PRO A 607 32.01 -30.36 -19.74
C PRO A 607 32.49 -31.28 -18.61
N THR A 608 31.63 -31.46 -17.62
CA THR A 608 31.77 -32.37 -16.46
C THR A 608 31.76 -33.82 -16.90
N ASP A 609 32.86 -34.30 -17.48
CA ASP A 609 33.13 -35.74 -17.60
C ASP A 609 34.46 -36.10 -16.92
N ILE A 610 34.38 -36.29 -15.61
CA ILE A 610 35.49 -36.63 -14.71
C ILE A 610 35.91 -38.10 -14.91
N SER A 611 35.13 -38.91 -15.64
CA SER A 611 35.39 -40.35 -15.86
C SER A 611 36.58 -40.64 -16.79
N SER A 612 37.05 -39.62 -17.52
CA SER A 612 38.12 -39.73 -18.52
C SER A 612 39.54 -39.57 -17.96
N TRP A 613 39.70 -39.31 -16.66
CA TRP A 613 41.00 -39.00 -16.06
C TRP A 613 41.75 -40.27 -15.62
N PRO A 614 42.94 -40.55 -16.17
CA PRO A 614 43.63 -41.82 -15.92
C PRO A 614 44.23 -41.88 -14.51
N PRO A 615 44.12 -43.00 -13.77
CA PRO A 615 44.89 -43.21 -12.56
C PRO A 615 46.39 -43.37 -12.90
N ARG A 616 47.24 -43.08 -11.91
CA ARG A 616 48.72 -42.90 -11.92
C ARG A 616 49.63 -43.86 -12.72
N ARG A 617 49.13 -44.82 -13.50
CA ARG A 617 49.94 -45.70 -14.35
C ARG A 617 50.07 -45.27 -15.82
N ALA A 618 49.42 -44.20 -16.26
CA ALA A 618 49.47 -43.75 -17.66
C ALA A 618 49.71 -42.24 -17.81
N LEU A 619 50.89 -41.76 -17.43
CA LEU A 619 51.35 -40.40 -17.75
C LEU A 619 52.69 -40.49 -18.50
N SER A 620 52.65 -40.89 -19.78
CA SER A 620 53.79 -40.77 -20.69
C SER A 620 53.46 -40.12 -22.03
N LYS A 621 52.25 -39.59 -22.25
CA LYS A 621 51.94 -38.82 -23.46
C LYS A 621 51.15 -37.58 -23.12
N ARG A 622 51.78 -36.42 -23.31
CA ARG A 622 51.13 -35.11 -23.37
C ARG A 622 50.08 -35.12 -24.48
N PRO A 623 48.85 -34.64 -24.25
CA PRO A 623 48.06 -34.03 -25.30
C PRO A 623 48.51 -32.57 -25.44
N SER A 624 48.82 -32.19 -26.67
CA SER A 624 48.91 -30.82 -27.16
C SER A 624 47.59 -30.08 -26.91
N PHE A 625 47.70 -28.87 -26.35
CA PHE A 625 46.63 -27.85 -26.35
C PHE A 625 46.50 -27.20 -27.72
#